data_AF-A0A2K2VM81-F1
#
_entry.id   AF-A0A2K2VM81-F1
#
_cell.length_a   1.000
_cell.length_b   1.000
_cell.length_c   1.000
_cell.angle_alpha   90.00
_cell.angle_beta   90.00
_cell.angle_gamma   90.00
#
_symmetry.space_group_name_H-M   'P 1'
#
loop_
_entity.id
_entity.type
_entity.pdbx_description
1 polymer ?
#
loop_
_entity_poly.entity_id
_entity_poly.type
_entity_poly.pdbx_seq_one_letter_code
_entity_poly.pdbx_strand_id
1 'polypeptide(L)'
;MKNTIPWKSAIDINTTRNLFSLNNESLPYEIELYICSCGEQKRIIKKAKQELEKYKCSECGNEVFYDAAYYLTHYEWYKTAEKDSFYDLLQENLKIDIKYDADKNDLSFLLNLQIPNAINYYSHDVEYCDKAILTMSVDKSTDRSEELMVQFDLEYLLEDYFFYDICPSQSEITERHPLLAFFKKQMLDFLIKHPLCDDLESVKYDCKSINDILFFLPYPHLKEYAFLTWQEPFLLPDDKPLTIRKALKYVLNYRKEKSLKKAVFQNYAWQISTTKKYYFAYAYCVCKYISDVNIATRMAAFTFNGLNMELRHDSGEEKLFTYLVQNNYTQKQIERLMRDFSKDYADTYFIILHMLSQFEDDMIQEIEKVKPKCYELHDAIVRYHGLAVAKKNFHINFKYSDWQLRGCVKKEPYSIQLPQNGRELYEWSQTLQNCLSGYAELIKNKRTTVYGFFKDGILQIAVEINNNQIVEANSKYNQQLSSEDTELISAWFDENVVQKRDMETSLL
;
A
#
# COMPACT_ATOMS: atom_id res chain seq x y z
N MET A 1 -18.96 -37.48 -15.27
CA MET A 1 -18.39 -37.21 -16.61
C MET A 1 -17.73 -35.85 -16.52
N LYS A 2 -16.54 -35.64 -17.10
CA LYS A 2 -16.00 -34.27 -17.19
C LYS A 2 -16.86 -33.54 -18.22
N ASN A 3 -17.66 -32.54 -17.83
CA ASN A 3 -18.38 -31.74 -18.82
C ASN A 3 -17.35 -30.84 -19.50
N THR A 4 -16.81 -31.31 -20.61
CA THR A 4 -15.87 -30.52 -21.41
C THR A 4 -16.65 -29.60 -22.34
N ILE A 5 -16.13 -28.40 -22.62
CA ILE A 5 -16.73 -27.51 -23.61
C ILE A 5 -16.71 -28.24 -24.97
N PRO A 6 -17.85 -28.36 -25.68
CA PRO A 6 -17.88 -28.99 -26.97
C PRO A 6 -17.27 -28.05 -28.00
N TRP A 7 -16.13 -28.40 -28.58
CA TRP A 7 -15.39 -27.54 -29.49
C TRP A 7 -15.58 -27.96 -30.95
N LYS A 8 -15.67 -26.97 -31.83
CA LYS A 8 -15.44 -27.08 -33.26
C LYS A 8 -14.14 -26.34 -33.59
N SER A 9 -13.22 -26.96 -34.29
CA SER A 9 -12.00 -26.30 -34.79
C SER A 9 -11.79 -26.61 -36.26
N ALA A 10 -11.48 -25.59 -37.06
CA ALA A 10 -11.10 -25.75 -38.46
C ALA A 10 -9.57 -25.62 -38.57
N ILE A 11 -8.92 -26.68 -39.02
CA ILE A 11 -7.47 -26.77 -39.12
C ILE A 11 -7.10 -26.86 -40.59
N ASP A 12 -6.23 -25.94 -41.04
CA ASP A 12 -5.61 -26.02 -42.36
C ASP A 12 -4.65 -27.22 -42.38
N ILE A 13 -4.92 -28.17 -43.28
CA ILE A 13 -4.09 -29.38 -43.41
C ILE A 13 -2.64 -29.04 -43.77
N ASN A 14 -2.40 -27.89 -44.40
CA ASN A 14 -1.09 -27.46 -44.86
C ASN A 14 -0.23 -26.86 -43.73
N THR A 15 -0.86 -26.34 -42.67
CA THR A 15 -0.15 -25.85 -41.48
C THR A 15 0.15 -26.95 -40.47
N THR A 16 -0.40 -28.15 -40.70
CA THR A 16 -0.14 -29.33 -39.88
C THR A 16 0.83 -30.29 -40.55
N ARG A 17 1.65 -30.96 -39.74
CA ARG A 17 2.61 -31.95 -40.23
C ARG A 17 1.87 -33.12 -40.89
N ASN A 18 2.09 -33.32 -42.18
CA ASN A 18 1.44 -34.36 -42.98
C ASN A 18 2.42 -35.00 -44.00
N LEU A 19 2.03 -36.10 -44.65
CA LEU A 19 2.90 -36.84 -45.58
C LEU A 19 3.34 -36.00 -46.81
N PHE A 20 2.54 -35.00 -47.19
CA PHE A 20 2.75 -34.15 -48.36
C PHE A 20 3.50 -32.84 -48.03
N SER A 21 3.57 -32.47 -46.74
CA SER A 21 4.27 -31.25 -46.28
C SER A 21 5.77 -31.23 -46.58
N LEU A 22 6.40 -32.39 -46.82
CA LEU A 22 7.82 -32.49 -47.19
C LEU A 22 8.10 -32.09 -48.65
N ASN A 23 7.08 -32.08 -49.51
CA ASN A 23 7.20 -31.80 -50.94
C ASN A 23 6.73 -30.38 -51.33
N ASN A 24 6.42 -29.50 -50.36
CA ASN A 24 5.82 -28.18 -50.60
C ASN A 24 4.51 -28.21 -51.42
N GLU A 25 3.81 -29.34 -51.45
CA GLU A 25 2.51 -29.46 -52.11
C GLU A 25 1.41 -28.90 -51.21
N SER A 26 0.68 -27.88 -51.70
CA SER A 26 -0.49 -27.34 -50.99
C SER A 26 -1.73 -28.17 -51.34
N LEU A 27 -2.33 -28.77 -50.33
CA LEU A 27 -3.55 -29.56 -50.44
C LEU A 27 -4.79 -28.66 -50.31
N PRO A 28 -5.83 -28.86 -51.13
CA PRO A 28 -7.05 -28.03 -51.11
C PRO A 28 -8.05 -28.49 -50.04
N TYR A 29 -7.59 -29.02 -48.92
CA TYR A 29 -8.43 -29.61 -47.88
C TYR A 29 -8.30 -28.88 -46.55
N GLU A 30 -9.40 -28.88 -45.79
CA GLU A 30 -9.45 -28.45 -44.40
C GLU A 30 -9.95 -29.62 -43.54
N ILE A 31 -9.55 -29.63 -42.27
CA ILE A 31 -10.00 -30.64 -41.31
C ILE A 31 -10.86 -29.93 -40.28
N GLU A 32 -12.12 -30.33 -40.20
CA GLU A 32 -12.99 -29.94 -39.09
C GLU A 32 -12.91 -30.98 -37.98
N LEU A 33 -12.50 -30.53 -36.80
CA LEU A 33 -12.47 -31.31 -35.57
C LEU A 33 -13.67 -30.92 -34.70
N TYR A 34 -14.41 -31.92 -34.29
CA TYR A 34 -15.47 -31.82 -33.29
C TYR A 34 -15.05 -32.58 -32.05
N ILE A 35 -15.00 -31.91 -30.91
CA ILE A 35 -14.77 -32.50 -29.59
C ILE A 35 -16.06 -32.34 -28.82
N CYS A 36 -16.70 -33.45 -28.44
CA CYS A 36 -17.96 -33.42 -27.72
C CYS A 36 -17.75 -33.38 -26.21
N SER A 37 -18.71 -32.83 -25.46
CA SER A 37 -18.69 -32.84 -23.98
C SER A 37 -18.63 -34.23 -23.37
N CYS A 38 -19.09 -35.27 -24.08
CA CYS A 38 -18.96 -36.67 -23.64
C CYS A 38 -17.54 -37.26 -23.84
N GLY A 39 -16.63 -36.52 -24.47
CA GLY A 39 -15.26 -36.93 -24.77
C GLY A 39 -15.06 -37.47 -26.19
N GLU A 40 -16.14 -37.73 -26.94
CA GLU A 40 -16.05 -38.24 -28.32
C GLU A 40 -15.44 -37.20 -29.26
N GLN A 41 -14.51 -37.65 -30.12
CA GLN A 41 -13.83 -36.80 -31.09
C GLN A 41 -14.14 -37.24 -32.52
N LYS A 42 -14.60 -36.32 -33.36
CA LYS A 42 -14.84 -36.57 -34.78
C LYS A 42 -14.01 -35.64 -35.65
N ARG A 43 -13.35 -36.22 -36.66
CA ARG A 43 -12.58 -35.50 -37.68
C ARG A 43 -13.27 -35.65 -39.02
N ILE A 44 -13.45 -34.56 -39.75
CA ILE A 44 -14.04 -34.53 -41.08
C ILE A 44 -13.09 -33.80 -42.01
N ILE A 45 -12.61 -34.49 -43.05
CA ILE A 45 -11.81 -33.89 -44.11
C ILE A 45 -12.77 -33.35 -45.17
N LYS A 46 -12.68 -32.06 -45.47
CA LYS A 46 -13.51 -31.38 -46.46
C LYS A 46 -12.66 -30.60 -47.44
N LYS A 47 -13.21 -30.24 -48.60
CA LYS A 47 -12.56 -29.25 -49.48
C LYS A 47 -12.55 -27.89 -48.78
N ALA A 48 -11.46 -27.14 -48.92
CA ALA A 48 -11.32 -25.81 -48.33
C ALA A 48 -12.52 -24.92 -48.71
N LYS A 49 -13.06 -24.16 -47.74
CA LYS A 49 -14.24 -23.29 -47.90
C LYS A 49 -15.57 -23.97 -48.23
N GLN A 50 -15.65 -25.31 -48.20
CA GLN A 50 -16.93 -26.02 -48.30
C GLN A 50 -17.66 -25.97 -46.94
N GLU A 51 -18.95 -25.63 -46.92
CA GLU A 51 -19.77 -25.76 -45.71
C GLU A 51 -20.21 -27.22 -45.53
N LEU A 52 -20.13 -27.73 -44.30
CA LEU A 52 -20.62 -29.05 -43.92
C LEU A 52 -22.02 -28.94 -43.32
N GLU A 53 -22.81 -30.01 -43.45
CA GLU A 53 -24.03 -30.19 -42.68
C GLU A 53 -23.72 -30.19 -41.17
N LYS A 54 -24.68 -29.74 -40.35
CA LYS A 54 -24.52 -29.64 -38.90
C LYS A 54 -24.19 -31.02 -38.30
N TYR A 55 -23.01 -31.16 -37.72
CA TYR A 55 -22.57 -32.41 -37.09
C TYR A 55 -23.36 -32.68 -35.80
N LYS A 56 -23.71 -33.96 -35.60
CA LYS A 56 -24.31 -34.49 -34.37
C LYS A 56 -23.42 -35.59 -33.80
N CYS A 57 -23.09 -35.49 -32.51
CA CYS A 57 -22.33 -36.52 -31.82
C CYS A 57 -23.10 -37.85 -31.83
N SER A 58 -22.46 -38.93 -32.26
CA SER A 58 -23.07 -40.27 -32.33
C SER A 58 -23.36 -40.87 -30.95
N GLU A 59 -22.58 -40.50 -29.95
CA GLU A 59 -22.65 -41.08 -28.60
C GLU A 59 -23.73 -40.44 -27.73
N CYS A 60 -23.78 -39.10 -27.67
CA CYS A 60 -24.70 -38.39 -26.78
C CYS A 60 -25.72 -37.51 -27.52
N GLY A 61 -25.66 -37.45 -28.85
CA GLY A 61 -26.58 -36.64 -29.66
C GLY A 61 -26.35 -35.13 -29.57
N ASN A 62 -25.25 -34.66 -28.99
CA ASN A 62 -24.93 -33.22 -28.93
C ASN A 62 -24.79 -32.63 -30.34
N GLU A 63 -25.43 -31.50 -30.57
CA GLU A 63 -25.39 -30.74 -31.84
C GLU A 63 -24.82 -29.33 -31.66
N VAL A 64 -24.46 -28.94 -30.43
CA VAL A 64 -23.95 -27.60 -30.12
C VAL A 64 -22.44 -27.66 -29.92
N PHE A 65 -21.69 -26.92 -30.74
CA PHE A 65 -20.24 -26.86 -30.68
C PHE A 65 -19.78 -25.41 -30.83
N TYR A 66 -18.86 -24.99 -29.97
CA TYR A 66 -18.28 -23.64 -29.93
C TYR A 66 -17.06 -23.56 -30.86
N ASP A 67 -16.98 -22.51 -31.67
CA ASP A 67 -15.86 -22.32 -32.61
C ASP A 67 -14.57 -21.91 -31.88
N ALA A 68 -13.60 -22.82 -31.80
CA ALA A 68 -12.31 -22.59 -31.18
C ALA A 68 -11.59 -21.37 -31.77
N ALA A 69 -11.64 -21.16 -33.09
CA ALA A 69 -10.96 -20.04 -33.74
C ALA A 69 -11.53 -18.69 -33.27
N TYR A 70 -12.85 -18.61 -33.09
CA TYR A 70 -13.52 -17.44 -32.54
C TYR A 70 -12.99 -17.09 -31.15
N TYR A 71 -12.95 -18.06 -30.24
CA TYR A 71 -12.47 -17.85 -28.87
C TYR A 71 -10.95 -17.63 -28.80
N LEU A 72 -10.15 -18.01 -29.80
CA LEU A 72 -8.71 -17.66 -29.80
C LEU A 72 -8.47 -16.16 -30.05
N THR A 73 -9.39 -15.47 -30.72
CA THR A 73 -9.27 -14.04 -31.01
C THR A 73 -9.38 -13.16 -29.75
N HIS A 74 -8.94 -11.90 -29.87
CA HIS A 74 -8.85 -10.97 -28.74
C HIS A 74 -10.11 -10.13 -28.50
N TYR A 75 -11.04 -10.05 -29.46
CA TYR A 75 -11.85 -8.84 -29.54
C TYR A 75 -13.30 -8.92 -29.06
N GLU A 76 -14.01 -10.05 -29.07
CA GLU A 76 -15.43 -10.05 -28.63
C GLU A 76 -15.91 -11.40 -28.05
N TRP A 77 -15.31 -11.90 -26.96
CA TRP A 77 -15.76 -13.16 -26.36
C TRP A 77 -17.21 -13.13 -25.86
N TYR A 78 -17.76 -11.95 -25.54
CA TYR A 78 -19.03 -11.85 -24.83
C TYR A 78 -19.99 -10.74 -25.31
N LYS A 79 -20.14 -10.51 -26.63
CA LYS A 79 -21.38 -9.88 -27.15
C LYS A 79 -22.55 -10.87 -27.25
N THR A 80 -23.76 -10.34 -27.23
CA THR A 80 -25.00 -10.83 -26.58
C THR A 80 -25.65 -12.09 -27.17
N ALA A 81 -26.35 -12.83 -26.28
CA ALA A 81 -27.45 -13.79 -26.51
C ALA A 81 -27.16 -15.16 -27.18
N GLU A 82 -26.67 -16.12 -26.38
CA GLU A 82 -27.00 -17.58 -26.39
C GLU A 82 -26.11 -18.34 -25.35
N LYS A 83 -25.93 -17.77 -24.14
CA LYS A 83 -24.71 -18.01 -23.32
C LYS A 83 -24.84 -18.84 -22.04
N ASP A 84 -26.04 -19.14 -21.54
CA ASP A 84 -26.19 -19.79 -20.22
C ASP A 84 -25.49 -21.16 -20.17
N SER A 85 -25.64 -21.97 -21.24
CA SER A 85 -24.99 -23.28 -21.34
C SER A 85 -23.47 -23.20 -21.45
N PHE A 86 -22.93 -22.15 -22.10
CA PHE A 86 -21.48 -21.97 -22.19
C PHE A 86 -20.88 -21.58 -20.84
N TYR A 87 -21.59 -20.75 -20.06
CA TYR A 87 -21.13 -20.33 -18.75
C TYR A 87 -21.02 -21.50 -17.77
N ASP A 88 -22.01 -22.40 -17.75
CA ASP A 88 -21.97 -23.61 -16.92
C ASP A 88 -20.80 -24.52 -17.31
N LEU A 89 -20.53 -24.68 -18.61
CA LEU A 89 -19.40 -25.47 -19.09
C LEU A 89 -18.05 -24.82 -18.77
N LEU A 90 -17.98 -23.49 -18.81
CA LEU A 90 -16.76 -22.75 -18.50
C LEU A 90 -16.37 -22.94 -17.04
N GLN A 91 -17.32 -23.10 -16.12
CA GLN A 91 -17.04 -23.40 -14.72
C GLN A 91 -16.18 -24.66 -14.51
N GLU A 92 -16.30 -25.65 -15.41
CA GLU A 92 -15.63 -26.95 -15.30
C GLU A 92 -14.32 -27.08 -16.10
N ASN A 93 -13.96 -26.07 -16.92
CA ASN A 93 -12.85 -26.17 -17.90
C ASN A 93 -11.74 -25.12 -17.71
N LEU A 94 -11.62 -24.57 -16.50
CA LEU A 94 -10.60 -23.58 -16.17
C LEU A 94 -9.32 -24.24 -15.69
N LYS A 95 -8.20 -23.69 -16.14
CA LYS A 95 -6.86 -23.95 -15.60
C LYS A 95 -6.39 -22.72 -14.85
N ILE A 96 -5.85 -22.92 -13.65
CA ILE A 96 -5.37 -21.84 -12.78
C ILE A 96 -3.88 -22.02 -12.60
N ASP A 97 -3.10 -21.03 -13.01
CA ASP A 97 -1.67 -20.96 -12.73
C ASP A 97 -1.40 -19.91 -11.66
N ILE A 98 -0.59 -20.25 -10.65
CA ILE A 98 -0.21 -19.38 -9.55
C ILE A 98 1.27 -19.06 -9.64
N LYS A 99 1.63 -17.78 -9.44
CA LYS A 99 3.01 -17.33 -9.23
C LYS A 99 3.06 -16.57 -7.91
N TYR A 100 4.05 -16.88 -7.08
CA TYR A 100 4.28 -16.20 -5.81
C TYR A 100 5.72 -15.66 -5.77
N ASP A 101 5.85 -14.36 -5.52
CA ASP A 101 7.12 -13.68 -5.25
C ASP A 101 7.21 -13.41 -3.75
N ALA A 102 8.05 -14.18 -3.05
CA ALA A 102 8.18 -14.08 -1.60
C ALA A 102 8.83 -12.78 -1.13
N ASP A 103 9.74 -12.20 -1.93
CA ASP A 103 10.47 -10.97 -1.56
C ASP A 103 9.53 -9.77 -1.56
N LYS A 104 8.58 -9.75 -2.50
CA LYS A 104 7.56 -8.72 -2.59
C LYS A 104 6.29 -9.06 -1.81
N ASN A 105 6.14 -10.33 -1.45
CA ASN A 105 4.90 -10.93 -0.96
C ASN A 105 3.75 -10.68 -1.95
N ASP A 106 4.01 -10.95 -3.23
CA ASP A 106 3.06 -10.73 -4.33
C ASP A 106 2.55 -12.08 -4.82
N LEU A 107 1.23 -12.21 -4.93
CA LEU A 107 0.57 -13.40 -5.44
C LEU A 107 -0.14 -13.06 -6.74
N SER A 108 0.22 -13.75 -7.81
CA SER A 108 -0.36 -13.58 -9.14
C SER A 108 -1.07 -14.85 -9.59
N PHE A 109 -2.23 -14.67 -10.19
CA PHE A 109 -3.04 -15.72 -10.78
C PHE A 109 -3.23 -15.44 -12.25
N LEU A 110 -3.12 -16.51 -13.03
CA LEU A 110 -3.50 -16.55 -14.43
C LEU A 110 -4.60 -17.60 -14.58
N LEU A 111 -5.81 -17.13 -14.84
CA LEU A 111 -6.95 -17.98 -15.15
C LEU A 111 -7.00 -18.19 -16.65
N ASN A 112 -6.84 -19.43 -17.08
CA ASN A 112 -6.74 -19.84 -18.47
C ASN A 112 -7.93 -20.73 -18.86
N LEU A 113 -8.48 -20.48 -20.04
CA LEU A 113 -9.33 -21.43 -20.74
C LEU A 113 -8.48 -22.26 -21.71
N GLN A 114 -8.62 -23.58 -21.66
CA GLN A 114 -7.91 -24.46 -22.59
C GLN A 114 -8.74 -24.62 -23.87
N ILE A 115 -8.21 -24.13 -24.99
CA ILE A 115 -8.89 -24.14 -26.29
C ILE A 115 -8.10 -25.02 -27.27
N PRO A 116 -8.75 -25.96 -27.98
CA PRO A 116 -8.11 -26.74 -29.04
C PRO A 116 -7.52 -25.85 -30.13
N ASN A 117 -6.23 -25.99 -30.38
CA ASN A 117 -5.51 -25.18 -31.36
C ASN A 117 -4.93 -26.03 -32.51
N ALA A 118 -4.50 -27.26 -32.23
CA ALA A 118 -3.94 -28.15 -33.25
C ALA A 118 -4.23 -29.62 -32.95
N ILE A 119 -3.92 -30.49 -33.92
CA ILE A 119 -3.99 -31.95 -33.77
C ILE A 119 -2.63 -32.54 -34.10
N ASN A 120 -2.15 -33.42 -33.23
CA ASN A 120 -1.04 -34.29 -33.56
C ASN A 120 -1.56 -35.54 -34.28
N TYR A 121 -1.38 -35.60 -35.60
CA TYR A 121 -1.88 -36.73 -36.40
C TYR A 121 -1.18 -38.06 -36.10
N TYR A 122 0.02 -38.04 -35.53
CA TYR A 122 0.74 -39.27 -35.18
C TYR A 122 0.18 -39.89 -33.91
N SER A 123 0.06 -39.09 -32.83
CA SER A 123 -0.45 -39.57 -31.54
C SER A 123 -1.98 -39.57 -31.44
N HIS A 124 -2.66 -38.92 -32.39
CA HIS A 124 -4.09 -38.65 -32.36
C HIS A 124 -4.52 -37.72 -31.22
N ASP A 125 -3.59 -37.03 -30.56
CA ASP A 125 -3.90 -36.10 -29.48
C ASP A 125 -4.32 -34.73 -30.03
N VAL A 126 -5.16 -34.05 -29.25
CA VAL A 126 -5.51 -32.65 -29.47
C VAL A 126 -4.55 -31.79 -28.65
N GLU A 127 -3.91 -30.83 -29.31
CA GLU A 127 -3.08 -29.83 -28.67
C GLU A 127 -3.93 -28.62 -28.28
N TYR A 128 -3.90 -28.27 -27.00
CA TYR A 128 -4.62 -27.14 -26.44
C TYR A 128 -3.67 -25.96 -26.26
N CYS A 129 -4.17 -24.74 -26.49
CA CYS A 129 -3.49 -23.54 -26.01
C CYS A 129 -4.24 -22.97 -24.80
N ASP A 130 -3.47 -22.41 -23.88
CA ASP A 130 -3.99 -21.69 -22.73
C ASP A 130 -4.28 -20.25 -23.13
N LYS A 131 -5.56 -19.84 -23.10
CA LYS A 131 -5.97 -18.46 -23.32
C LYS A 131 -6.35 -17.83 -21.99
N ALA A 132 -5.59 -16.81 -21.59
CA ALA A 132 -5.87 -16.04 -20.40
C ALA A 132 -7.23 -15.35 -20.52
N ILE A 133 -8.07 -15.50 -19.49
CA ILE A 133 -9.38 -14.84 -19.38
C ILE A 133 -9.40 -13.80 -18.27
N LEU A 134 -8.64 -14.04 -17.20
CA LEU A 134 -8.53 -13.14 -16.05
C LEU A 134 -7.10 -13.23 -15.52
N THR A 135 -6.47 -12.07 -15.32
CA THR A 135 -5.28 -11.97 -14.48
C THR A 135 -5.63 -11.24 -13.20
N MET A 136 -5.05 -11.70 -12.10
CA MET A 136 -5.15 -11.02 -10.82
C MET A 136 -3.78 -11.03 -10.17
N SER A 137 -3.36 -9.90 -9.64
CA SER A 137 -2.28 -9.86 -8.67
C SER A 137 -2.69 -9.08 -7.44
N VAL A 138 -2.22 -9.56 -6.30
CA VAL A 138 -2.41 -8.95 -5.00
C VAL A 138 -1.03 -8.81 -4.38
N ASP A 139 -0.70 -7.59 -3.96
CA ASP A 139 0.57 -7.28 -3.30
C ASP A 139 0.43 -7.21 -1.77
N LYS A 140 1.56 -6.97 -1.09
CA LYS A 140 1.62 -6.79 0.37
C LYS A 140 0.77 -5.63 0.91
N SER A 141 0.49 -4.61 0.10
CA SER A 141 -0.37 -3.47 0.46
C SER A 141 -1.85 -3.84 0.38
N THR A 142 -2.15 -5.07 -0.08
CA THR A 142 -3.48 -5.51 -0.50
C THR A 142 -4.00 -4.76 -1.73
N ASP A 143 -3.12 -4.02 -2.42
CA ASP A 143 -3.45 -3.40 -3.69
C ASP A 143 -3.63 -4.50 -4.72
N ARG A 144 -4.79 -4.44 -5.36
CA ARG A 144 -5.25 -5.45 -6.29
C ARG A 144 -5.24 -4.88 -7.67
N SER A 145 -4.48 -5.51 -8.56
CA SER A 145 -4.65 -5.30 -9.99
C SER A 145 -5.40 -6.49 -10.57
N GLU A 146 -6.51 -6.19 -11.23
CA GLU A 146 -7.34 -7.16 -11.92
C GLU A 146 -7.49 -6.73 -13.37
N GLU A 147 -7.12 -7.62 -14.30
CA GLU A 147 -7.24 -7.36 -15.73
C GLU A 147 -8.09 -8.45 -16.39
N LEU A 148 -9.18 -8.03 -17.02
CA LEU A 148 -10.01 -8.89 -17.84
C LEU A 148 -9.37 -8.96 -19.23
N MET A 149 -8.84 -10.12 -19.59
CA MET A 149 -8.15 -10.33 -20.87
C MET A 149 -9.13 -10.53 -22.04
N VAL A 150 -10.42 -10.52 -21.72
CA VAL A 150 -11.56 -10.77 -22.60
C VAL A 150 -12.71 -9.84 -22.18
N GLN A 151 -13.51 -9.36 -23.13
CA GLN A 151 -14.53 -8.34 -22.87
C GLN A 151 -15.82 -8.95 -22.29
N PHE A 152 -16.05 -8.82 -20.98
CA PHE A 152 -17.32 -9.22 -20.35
C PHE A 152 -18.44 -8.21 -20.64
N ASP A 153 -19.66 -8.69 -20.85
CA ASP A 153 -20.86 -7.85 -20.90
C ASP A 153 -21.21 -7.42 -19.47
N LEU A 154 -20.79 -6.20 -19.12
CA LEU A 154 -21.05 -5.59 -17.82
C LEU A 154 -22.16 -4.53 -17.91
N GLU A 155 -22.73 -4.29 -19.11
CA GLU A 155 -23.67 -3.19 -19.34
C GLU A 155 -24.99 -3.42 -18.61
N TYR A 156 -25.46 -4.67 -18.53
CA TYR A 156 -26.69 -5.01 -17.79
C TYR A 156 -26.59 -4.73 -16.28
N LEU A 157 -25.38 -4.70 -15.70
CA LEU A 157 -25.16 -4.37 -14.28
C LEU A 157 -25.17 -2.86 -14.04
N LEU A 158 -25.08 -2.04 -15.09
CA LEU A 158 -25.17 -0.58 -15.02
C LEU A 158 -26.62 -0.09 -15.05
N GLU A 159 -27.55 -0.85 -15.63
CA GLU A 159 -28.97 -0.47 -15.75
C GLU A 159 -29.65 -0.27 -14.38
N ASP A 160 -29.28 -1.06 -13.36
CA ASP A 160 -29.79 -0.91 -11.98
C ASP A 160 -29.27 0.36 -11.27
N TYR A 161 -28.17 0.96 -11.75
CA TYR A 161 -27.49 2.09 -11.11
C TYR A 161 -27.90 3.46 -11.64
N PHE A 162 -28.41 3.52 -12.88
CA PHE A 162 -28.98 4.75 -13.43
C PHE A 162 -30.21 5.25 -12.65
N PHE A 163 -30.76 4.45 -11.73
CA PHE A 163 -31.84 4.84 -10.83
C PHE A 163 -31.39 5.65 -9.60
N TYR A 164 -30.09 5.73 -9.28
CA TYR A 164 -29.59 6.32 -8.02
C TYR A 164 -28.47 7.37 -8.16
N ASP A 165 -28.16 7.87 -9.36
CA ASP A 165 -27.12 8.90 -9.62
C ASP A 165 -25.70 8.55 -9.08
N ILE A 166 -25.43 7.27 -8.82
CA ILE A 166 -24.12 6.78 -8.40
C ILE A 166 -23.59 5.88 -9.52
N CYS A 167 -22.51 6.30 -10.20
CA CYS A 167 -21.77 5.40 -11.08
C CYS A 167 -20.89 4.48 -10.22
N PRO A 168 -21.13 3.15 -10.21
CA PRO A 168 -20.27 2.23 -9.49
C PRO A 168 -18.88 2.20 -10.13
N SER A 169 -17.85 1.95 -9.33
CA SER A 169 -16.50 1.76 -9.86
C SER A 169 -16.42 0.49 -10.72
N GLN A 170 -15.47 0.43 -11.66
CA GLN A 170 -15.23 -0.79 -12.45
C GLN A 170 -15.02 -2.02 -11.54
N SER A 171 -14.33 -1.85 -10.40
CA SER A 171 -14.13 -2.92 -9.41
C SER A 171 -15.45 -3.41 -8.80
N GLU A 172 -16.36 -2.51 -8.42
CA GLU A 172 -17.67 -2.88 -7.85
C GLU A 172 -18.54 -3.63 -8.87
N ILE A 173 -18.54 -3.18 -10.13
CA ILE A 173 -19.26 -3.87 -11.22
C ILE A 173 -18.68 -5.29 -11.41
N THR A 174 -17.36 -5.39 -11.39
CA THR A 174 -16.62 -6.63 -11.61
C THR A 174 -16.80 -7.63 -10.45
N GLU A 175 -16.98 -7.17 -9.21
CA GLU A 175 -17.29 -8.03 -8.06
C GLU A 175 -18.72 -8.56 -8.06
N ARG A 176 -19.65 -7.87 -8.70
CA ARG A 176 -21.06 -8.28 -8.79
C ARG A 176 -21.32 -9.25 -9.93
N HIS A 177 -20.45 -9.32 -10.93
CA HIS A 177 -20.62 -10.24 -12.05
C HIS A 177 -20.52 -11.70 -11.59
N PRO A 178 -21.60 -12.52 -11.71
CA PRO A 178 -21.66 -13.86 -11.11
C PRO A 178 -20.51 -14.79 -11.55
N LEU A 179 -20.12 -14.70 -12.83
CA LEU A 179 -19.04 -15.51 -13.38
C LEU A 179 -17.66 -15.11 -12.83
N LEU A 180 -17.44 -13.81 -12.58
CA LEU A 180 -16.17 -13.33 -12.03
C LEU A 180 -16.07 -13.65 -10.54
N ALA A 181 -17.18 -13.52 -9.80
CA ALA A 181 -17.26 -14.02 -8.43
C ALA A 181 -16.98 -15.53 -8.35
N PHE A 182 -17.53 -16.32 -9.29
CA PHE A 182 -17.23 -17.75 -9.41
C PHE A 182 -15.74 -18.01 -9.67
N PHE A 183 -15.10 -17.30 -10.60
CA PHE A 183 -13.67 -17.45 -10.87
C PHE A 183 -12.80 -17.18 -9.64
N LYS A 184 -13.08 -16.08 -8.94
CA LYS A 184 -12.37 -15.69 -7.71
C LYS A 184 -12.50 -16.78 -6.64
N LYS A 185 -13.68 -17.39 -6.54
CA LYS A 185 -13.91 -18.54 -5.66
C LYS A 185 -13.11 -19.77 -6.08
N GLN A 186 -13.08 -20.13 -7.38
CA GLN A 186 -12.27 -21.24 -7.88
C GLN A 186 -10.77 -21.03 -7.62
N MET A 187 -10.29 -19.80 -7.81
CA MET A 187 -8.91 -19.42 -7.52
C MET A 187 -8.57 -19.59 -6.04
N LEU A 188 -9.45 -19.16 -5.14
CA LEU A 188 -9.31 -19.38 -3.71
C LEU A 188 -9.33 -20.88 -3.36
N ASP A 189 -10.31 -21.64 -3.88
CA ASP A 189 -10.45 -23.08 -3.64
C ASP A 189 -9.23 -23.88 -4.12
N PHE A 190 -8.63 -23.44 -5.23
CA PHE A 190 -7.38 -24.00 -5.75
C PHE A 190 -6.18 -23.60 -4.89
N LEU A 191 -6.06 -22.33 -4.50
CA LEU A 191 -5.00 -21.81 -3.63
C LEU A 191 -4.96 -22.51 -2.28
N ILE A 192 -6.11 -22.72 -1.63
CA ILE A 192 -6.21 -23.40 -0.32
C ILE A 192 -5.63 -24.83 -0.37
N LYS A 193 -5.69 -25.49 -1.53
CA LYS A 193 -5.15 -26.84 -1.76
C LYS A 193 -3.72 -26.83 -2.30
N HIS A 194 -3.19 -25.66 -2.66
CA HIS A 194 -1.87 -25.53 -3.24
C HIS A 194 -0.78 -25.70 -2.17
N PRO A 195 0.39 -26.31 -2.48
CA PRO A 195 1.47 -26.53 -1.51
C PRO A 195 1.98 -25.26 -0.80
N LEU A 196 1.81 -24.09 -1.44
CA LEU A 196 2.10 -22.79 -0.83
C LEU A 196 1.35 -22.56 0.50
N CYS A 197 0.20 -23.20 0.69
CA CYS A 197 -0.64 -23.06 1.88
C CYS A 197 -0.52 -24.25 2.84
N ASP A 198 0.48 -25.12 2.71
CA ASP A 198 0.62 -26.30 3.57
C ASP A 198 0.83 -25.91 5.04
N ASP A 199 1.65 -24.89 5.32
CA ASP A 199 1.87 -24.41 6.70
C ASP A 199 0.67 -23.66 7.31
N LEU A 200 -0.36 -23.37 6.50
CA LEU A 200 -1.56 -22.63 6.86
C LEU A 200 -2.75 -23.54 7.20
N GLU A 201 -2.56 -24.86 7.37
CA GLU A 201 -3.65 -25.85 7.59
C GLU A 201 -4.70 -25.44 8.63
N SER A 202 -4.30 -24.75 9.70
CA SER A 202 -5.20 -24.32 10.78
C SER A 202 -6.10 -23.14 10.43
N VAL A 203 -5.82 -22.40 9.36
CA VAL A 203 -6.52 -21.14 9.02
C VAL A 203 -6.99 -21.07 7.56
N LYS A 204 -6.36 -21.83 6.65
CA LYS A 204 -6.63 -21.72 5.20
C LYS A 204 -8.09 -22.02 4.83
N TYR A 205 -8.76 -22.90 5.58
CA TYR A 205 -10.17 -23.23 5.34
C TYR A 205 -11.16 -22.20 5.92
N ASP A 206 -10.71 -21.30 6.79
CA ASP A 206 -11.51 -20.19 7.29
C ASP A 206 -11.39 -18.94 6.40
N CYS A 207 -10.39 -18.91 5.51
CA CYS A 207 -10.13 -17.80 4.60
C CYS A 207 -11.27 -17.63 3.59
N LYS A 208 -11.76 -16.40 3.46
CA LYS A 208 -12.90 -16.03 2.61
C LYS A 208 -12.47 -15.33 1.33
N SER A 209 -11.20 -14.91 1.27
CA SER A 209 -10.63 -14.20 0.15
C SER A 209 -9.17 -14.60 -0.09
N ILE A 210 -8.65 -14.26 -1.26
CA ILE A 210 -7.22 -14.41 -1.58
C ILE A 210 -6.37 -13.49 -0.67
N ASN A 211 -6.88 -12.30 -0.31
CA ASN A 211 -6.21 -11.37 0.60
C ASN A 211 -6.03 -11.96 2.00
N ASP A 212 -7.00 -12.74 2.47
CA ASP A 212 -6.90 -13.44 3.75
C ASP A 212 -5.71 -14.40 3.73
N ILE A 213 -5.55 -15.17 2.65
CA ILE A 213 -4.40 -16.09 2.49
C ILE A 213 -3.10 -15.31 2.40
N LEU A 214 -3.05 -14.24 1.60
CA LEU A 214 -1.85 -13.42 1.44
C LEU A 214 -1.36 -12.81 2.75
N PHE A 215 -2.28 -12.45 3.65
CA PHE A 215 -1.96 -12.03 5.01
C PHE A 215 -1.27 -13.13 5.81
N PHE A 216 -1.73 -14.39 5.73
CA PHE A 216 -1.20 -15.48 6.54
C PHE A 216 0.09 -16.10 5.99
N LEU A 217 0.38 -15.98 4.68
CA LEU A 217 1.62 -16.48 4.08
C LEU A 217 2.91 -16.02 4.79
N PRO A 218 3.11 -14.73 5.12
CA PRO A 218 4.27 -14.27 5.90
C PRO A 218 4.19 -14.62 7.39
N TYR A 219 3.02 -15.03 7.90
CA TYR A 219 2.79 -15.33 9.31
C TYR A 219 2.23 -16.75 9.53
N PRO A 220 2.90 -17.81 9.06
CA PRO A 220 2.38 -19.18 9.14
C PRO A 220 2.23 -19.68 10.58
N HIS A 221 2.90 -19.03 11.54
CA HIS A 221 2.78 -19.33 12.96
C HIS A 221 1.43 -18.87 13.56
N LEU A 222 0.65 -17.99 12.92
CA LEU A 222 -0.66 -17.54 13.39
C LEU A 222 -1.74 -18.57 13.05
N LYS A 223 -2.32 -19.21 14.07
CA LYS A 223 -3.16 -20.40 13.90
C LYS A 223 -4.68 -20.16 14.01
N GLU A 224 -5.13 -18.90 13.98
CA GLU A 224 -6.56 -18.56 14.04
C GLU A 224 -6.91 -17.43 13.08
N TYR A 225 -8.00 -17.58 12.32
CA TYR A 225 -8.48 -16.57 11.36
C TYR A 225 -8.69 -15.17 11.97
N ALA A 226 -9.04 -15.11 13.26
CA ALA A 226 -9.26 -13.87 13.99
C ALA A 226 -8.04 -12.92 14.01
N PHE A 227 -6.82 -13.41 13.73
CA PHE A 227 -5.63 -12.57 13.61
C PHE A 227 -5.70 -11.52 12.48
N LEU A 228 -6.57 -11.68 11.47
CA LEU A 228 -6.81 -10.63 10.46
C LEU A 228 -7.29 -9.31 11.07
N THR A 229 -7.88 -9.35 12.26
CA THR A 229 -8.32 -8.15 12.98
C THR A 229 -7.21 -7.51 13.81
N TRP A 230 -6.10 -8.22 14.04
CA TRP A 230 -5.00 -7.73 14.86
C TRP A 230 -4.15 -6.77 14.05
N GLN A 231 -3.90 -5.61 14.63
CA GLN A 231 -3.05 -4.59 14.02
C GLN A 231 -1.60 -4.85 14.44
N GLU A 232 -0.66 -4.60 13.52
CA GLU A 232 0.78 -4.82 13.72
C GLU A 232 1.13 -6.28 14.11
N PRO A 233 0.67 -7.30 13.35
CA PRO A 233 0.88 -8.70 13.70
C PRO A 233 2.37 -9.09 13.75
N PHE A 234 3.26 -8.36 13.07
CA PHE A 234 4.71 -8.55 13.13
C PHE A 234 5.32 -8.28 14.52
N LEU A 235 4.60 -7.61 15.43
CA LEU A 235 5.00 -7.43 16.84
C LEU A 235 4.67 -8.65 17.72
N LEU A 236 3.97 -9.65 17.18
CA LEU A 236 3.68 -10.91 17.87
C LEU A 236 4.87 -11.87 17.79
N PRO A 237 5.04 -12.76 18.79
CA PRO A 237 6.10 -13.75 18.76
C PRO A 237 5.87 -14.79 17.65
N ASP A 238 6.90 -15.05 16.86
CA ASP A 238 6.93 -15.98 15.72
C ASP A 238 7.64 -17.31 16.02
N ASP A 239 8.21 -17.45 17.23
CA ASP A 239 9.00 -18.62 17.64
C ASP A 239 8.19 -19.92 17.69
N LYS A 240 6.86 -19.82 17.85
CA LYS A 240 5.95 -20.95 18.06
C LYS A 240 4.55 -20.70 17.47
N PRO A 241 3.80 -21.77 17.17
CA PRO A 241 2.38 -21.66 16.81
C PRO A 241 1.55 -20.88 17.85
N LEU A 242 0.93 -19.80 17.39
CA LEU A 242 0.25 -18.80 18.20
C LEU A 242 -1.27 -18.88 18.00
N THR A 243 -1.99 -18.97 19.11
CA THR A 243 -3.45 -18.88 19.19
C THR A 243 -3.82 -17.52 19.78
N ILE A 244 -5.05 -17.02 19.57
CA ILE A 244 -5.51 -15.74 20.14
C ILE A 244 -5.32 -15.73 21.66
N ARG A 245 -5.61 -16.87 22.30
CA ARG A 245 -5.41 -17.05 23.74
C ARG A 245 -3.93 -16.95 24.15
N LYS A 246 -3.00 -17.48 23.35
CA LYS A 246 -1.55 -17.37 23.62
C LYS A 246 -1.05 -15.95 23.34
N ALA A 247 -1.52 -15.31 22.26
CA ALA A 247 -1.23 -13.93 21.95
C ALA A 247 -1.69 -12.99 23.07
N LEU A 248 -2.90 -13.17 23.61
CA LEU A 248 -3.36 -12.38 24.77
C LEU A 248 -2.55 -12.65 26.05
N LYS A 249 -1.92 -13.83 26.21
CA LYS A 249 -0.96 -14.06 27.30
C LYS A 249 0.34 -13.30 27.07
N TYR A 250 0.78 -13.20 25.82
CA TYR A 250 1.91 -12.36 25.42
C TYR A 250 1.61 -10.87 25.67
N VAL A 251 0.43 -10.38 25.28
CA VAL A 251 -0.05 -9.01 25.61
C VAL A 251 -0.04 -8.77 27.12
N LEU A 252 -0.42 -9.77 27.92
CA LEU A 252 -0.33 -9.69 29.38
C LEU A 252 1.10 -9.67 29.94
N ASN A 253 2.11 -9.75 29.09
CA ASN A 253 3.50 -9.98 29.48
C ASN A 253 3.62 -11.16 30.48
N TYR A 254 2.83 -12.22 30.25
CA TYR A 254 2.71 -13.41 31.08
C TYR A 254 2.34 -13.17 32.56
N ARG A 255 1.79 -12.00 32.89
CA ARG A 255 1.26 -11.69 34.22
C ARG A 255 0.11 -12.61 34.63
N LYS A 256 0.03 -12.93 35.92
CA LYS A 256 -0.88 -13.96 36.48
C LYS A 256 -2.10 -13.35 37.17
N GLU A 257 -2.11 -12.05 37.41
CA GLU A 257 -3.12 -11.34 38.18
C GLU A 257 -4.48 -11.38 37.48
N LYS A 258 -5.50 -11.88 38.19
CA LYS A 258 -6.83 -12.12 37.64
C LYS A 258 -7.54 -10.83 37.19
N SER A 259 -7.38 -9.73 37.94
CA SER A 259 -7.98 -8.43 37.62
C SER A 259 -7.43 -7.85 36.31
N LEU A 260 -6.11 -7.83 36.16
CA LEU A 260 -5.45 -7.34 34.95
C LEU A 260 -5.79 -8.21 33.74
N LYS A 261 -5.74 -9.53 33.88
CA LYS A 261 -6.18 -10.48 32.84
C LYS A 261 -7.60 -10.19 32.38
N LYS A 262 -8.53 -9.96 33.33
CA LYS A 262 -9.91 -9.63 33.01
C LYS A 262 -9.99 -8.32 32.21
N ALA A 263 -9.27 -7.28 32.62
CA ALA A 263 -9.26 -5.98 31.94
C ALA A 263 -8.73 -6.09 30.49
N VAL A 264 -7.60 -6.76 30.26
CA VAL A 264 -7.04 -6.94 28.91
C VAL A 264 -7.98 -7.74 28.00
N PHE A 265 -8.59 -8.82 28.51
CA PHE A 265 -9.55 -9.62 27.73
C PHE A 265 -10.83 -8.84 27.42
N GLN A 266 -11.31 -8.02 28.36
CA GLN A 266 -12.45 -7.14 28.14
C GLN A 266 -12.15 -6.05 27.12
N ASN A 267 -10.95 -5.46 27.17
CA ASN A 267 -10.49 -4.49 26.18
C ASN A 267 -10.41 -5.11 24.77
N TYR A 268 -9.83 -6.31 24.64
CA TYR A 268 -9.86 -7.08 23.39
C TYR A 268 -11.28 -7.27 22.85
N ALA A 269 -12.18 -7.82 23.68
CA ALA A 269 -13.56 -8.08 23.27
C ALA A 269 -14.28 -6.78 22.83
N TRP A 270 -14.06 -5.68 23.55
CA TRP A 270 -14.64 -4.37 23.24
C TRP A 270 -14.09 -3.79 21.92
N GLN A 271 -12.78 -3.88 21.68
CA GLN A 271 -12.18 -3.37 20.44
C GLN A 271 -12.70 -4.15 19.22
N ILE A 272 -12.76 -5.48 19.31
CA ILE A 272 -13.30 -6.34 18.24
C ILE A 272 -14.79 -6.04 17.98
N SER A 273 -15.60 -5.85 19.03
CA SER A 273 -17.02 -5.55 18.83
C SER A 273 -17.27 -4.17 18.21
N THR A 274 -16.46 -3.17 18.62
CA THR A 274 -16.70 -1.75 18.33
C THR A 274 -15.98 -1.26 17.08
N THR A 275 -14.72 -1.64 16.91
CA THR A 275 -13.83 -1.12 15.85
C THR A 275 -13.49 -2.16 14.78
N LYS A 276 -13.82 -3.44 15.01
CA LYS A 276 -13.44 -4.59 14.17
C LYS A 276 -11.93 -4.81 14.03
N LYS A 277 -11.11 -4.02 14.73
CA LYS A 277 -9.65 -4.09 14.79
C LYS A 277 -9.21 -4.24 16.24
N TYR A 278 -8.05 -4.83 16.47
CA TYR A 278 -7.44 -4.92 17.80
C TYR A 278 -6.04 -4.33 17.79
N TYR A 279 -5.89 -3.20 18.49
CA TYR A 279 -4.61 -2.53 18.71
C TYR A 279 -4.08 -2.93 20.08
N PHE A 280 -3.08 -3.82 20.10
CA PHE A 280 -2.62 -4.44 21.34
C PHE A 280 -1.38 -3.77 21.94
N ALA A 281 -0.62 -3.00 21.17
CA ALA A 281 0.67 -2.41 21.58
C ALA A 281 0.58 -1.63 22.90
N TYR A 282 -0.43 -0.75 23.05
CA TYR A 282 -0.67 -0.03 24.30
C TYR A 282 -0.92 -0.96 25.50
N ALA A 283 -1.82 -1.95 25.36
CA ALA A 283 -2.13 -2.88 26.44
C ALA A 283 -0.91 -3.74 26.82
N TYR A 284 -0.10 -4.13 25.83
CA TYR A 284 1.16 -4.82 26.03
C TYR A 284 2.15 -3.95 26.82
N CYS A 285 2.34 -2.69 26.43
CA CYS A 285 3.22 -1.75 27.12
C CYS A 285 2.78 -1.50 28.57
N VAL A 286 1.47 -1.35 28.82
CA VAL A 286 0.93 -1.25 30.18
C VAL A 286 1.30 -2.49 31.00
N CYS A 287 1.12 -3.69 30.44
CA CYS A 287 1.44 -4.93 31.16
C CYS A 287 2.95 -5.12 31.38
N LYS A 288 3.79 -4.63 30.47
CA LYS A 288 5.25 -4.70 30.51
C LYS A 288 5.86 -3.72 31.51
N TYR A 289 5.44 -2.46 31.49
CA TYR A 289 6.12 -1.36 32.19
C TYR A 289 5.46 -0.94 33.51
N ILE A 290 4.17 -1.25 33.74
CA ILE A 290 3.43 -0.83 34.95
C ILE A 290 3.32 -1.99 35.93
N SER A 291 4.17 -2.00 36.96
CA SER A 291 4.20 -3.11 37.93
C SER A 291 3.00 -3.12 38.90
N ASP A 292 2.48 -1.96 39.32
CA ASP A 292 1.30 -1.87 40.20
C ASP A 292 0.06 -2.39 39.45
N VAL A 293 -0.47 -3.52 39.91
CA VAL A 293 -1.60 -4.19 39.28
C VAL A 293 -2.87 -3.32 39.25
N ASN A 294 -3.10 -2.48 40.27
CA ASN A 294 -4.28 -1.63 40.32
C ASN A 294 -4.19 -0.51 39.29
N ILE A 295 -3.00 0.08 39.14
CA ILE A 295 -2.73 1.09 38.11
C ILE A 295 -2.85 0.45 36.72
N ALA A 296 -2.15 -0.67 36.48
CA ALA A 296 -2.17 -1.38 35.21
C ALA A 296 -3.59 -1.80 34.80
N THR A 297 -4.39 -2.30 35.75
CA THR A 297 -5.79 -2.71 35.49
C THR A 297 -6.65 -1.52 35.05
N ARG A 298 -6.48 -0.34 35.65
CA ARG A 298 -7.22 0.87 35.23
C ARG A 298 -6.74 1.36 33.87
N MET A 299 -5.44 1.37 33.64
CA MET A 299 -4.85 1.81 32.37
C MET A 299 -5.21 0.92 31.19
N ALA A 300 -5.28 -0.41 31.39
CA ALA A 300 -5.68 -1.37 30.35
C ALA A 300 -7.12 -1.17 29.84
N ALA A 301 -7.96 -0.43 30.60
CA ALA A 301 -9.31 -0.09 30.21
C ALA A 301 -9.42 1.23 29.43
N PHE A 302 -8.32 1.97 29.25
CA PHE A 302 -8.34 3.21 28.49
C PHE A 302 -8.57 2.93 27.00
N THR A 303 -9.31 3.83 26.36
CA THR A 303 -9.66 3.78 24.94
C THR A 303 -9.25 5.10 24.31
N PHE A 304 -8.50 5.03 23.21
CA PHE A 304 -8.03 6.22 22.50
C PHE A 304 -8.87 6.39 21.24
N ASN A 305 -9.83 7.30 21.28
CA ASN A 305 -10.70 7.64 20.15
C ASN A 305 -10.23 8.99 19.58
N GLY A 306 -9.82 9.04 18.31
CA GLY A 306 -9.36 10.27 17.66
C GLY A 306 -9.54 10.21 16.15
N LEU A 307 -9.55 11.36 15.49
CA LEU A 307 -9.65 11.44 14.02
C LEU A 307 -8.40 10.85 13.35
N ASN A 308 -7.26 10.89 14.06
CA ASN A 308 -5.96 10.43 13.58
C ASN A 308 -5.66 8.95 13.89
N MET A 309 -6.68 8.08 14.06
CA MET A 309 -6.46 6.65 14.32
C MET A 309 -5.65 5.94 13.21
N GLU A 310 -5.67 6.47 11.99
CA GLU A 310 -4.90 6.00 10.85
C GLU A 310 -3.40 6.32 10.96
N LEU A 311 -3.00 7.27 11.82
CA LEU A 311 -1.60 7.59 12.12
C LEU A 311 -0.99 6.66 13.20
N ARG A 312 -1.66 5.54 13.54
CA ARG A 312 -1.04 4.51 14.37
C ARG A 312 0.04 3.82 13.56
N HIS A 313 1.28 3.98 14.00
CA HIS A 313 2.46 3.40 13.37
C HIS A 313 3.28 2.59 14.38
N ASP A 314 3.94 1.59 13.81
CA ASP A 314 4.77 0.59 14.44
C ASP A 314 5.64 1.12 15.60
N SER A 315 5.66 0.39 16.71
CA SER A 315 6.57 0.55 17.88
C SER A 315 6.46 1.84 18.71
N GLY A 316 5.66 2.83 18.29
CA GLY A 316 5.57 4.13 18.95
C GLY A 316 5.23 4.04 20.45
N GLU A 317 4.30 3.16 20.82
CA GLU A 317 3.91 2.98 22.23
C GLU A 317 5.07 2.44 23.07
N GLU A 318 5.83 1.48 22.54
CA GLU A 318 6.95 0.91 23.28
C GLU A 318 8.04 1.94 23.52
N LYS A 319 8.33 2.78 22.53
CA LYS A 319 9.27 3.90 22.62
C LYS A 319 8.80 4.94 23.64
N LEU A 320 7.51 5.28 23.64
CA LEU A 320 6.92 6.20 24.61
C LEU A 320 7.05 5.68 26.04
N PHE A 321 6.69 4.42 26.28
CA PHE A 321 6.82 3.82 27.62
C PHE A 321 8.28 3.69 28.05
N THR A 322 9.18 3.37 27.12
CA THR A 322 10.63 3.34 27.37
C THR A 322 11.13 4.70 27.83
N TYR A 323 10.80 5.79 27.10
CA TYR A 323 11.10 7.16 27.48
C TYR A 323 10.57 7.49 28.89
N LEU A 324 9.32 7.15 29.19
CA LEU A 324 8.69 7.45 30.48
C LEU A 324 9.35 6.69 31.64
N VAL A 325 9.77 5.44 31.43
CA VAL A 325 10.45 4.66 32.47
C VAL A 325 11.88 5.13 32.67
N GLN A 326 12.65 5.32 31.59
CA GLN A 326 14.04 5.78 31.64
C GLN A 326 14.16 7.16 32.31
N ASN A 327 13.21 8.05 32.05
CA ASN A 327 13.17 9.37 32.69
C ASN A 327 12.56 9.37 34.10
N ASN A 328 12.40 8.21 34.75
CA ASN A 328 11.93 8.08 36.14
C ASN A 328 10.57 8.79 36.39
N TYR A 329 9.60 8.63 35.48
CA TYR A 329 8.22 9.00 35.78
C TYR A 329 7.59 7.93 36.69
N THR A 330 6.91 8.37 37.75
CA THR A 330 6.17 7.45 38.61
C THR A 330 4.98 6.84 37.86
N GLN A 331 4.58 5.61 38.19
CA GLN A 331 3.43 4.96 37.54
C GLN A 331 2.13 5.78 37.68
N LYS A 332 1.97 6.56 38.76
CA LYS A 332 0.83 7.50 38.91
C LYS A 332 0.90 8.68 37.95
N GLN A 333 2.10 9.18 37.64
CA GLN A 333 2.29 10.23 36.62
C GLN A 333 1.98 9.68 35.23
N ILE A 334 2.45 8.46 34.92
CA ILE A 334 2.16 7.79 33.66
C ILE A 334 0.66 7.54 33.52
N GLU A 335 -0.01 7.02 34.56
CA GLU A 335 -1.46 6.80 34.55
C GLU A 335 -2.23 8.10 34.27
N ARG A 336 -1.84 9.20 34.92
CA ARG A 336 -2.49 10.50 34.71
C ARG A 336 -2.30 10.97 33.27
N LEU A 337 -1.08 10.92 32.76
CA LEU A 337 -0.76 11.32 31.40
C LEU A 337 -1.56 10.50 30.36
N MET A 338 -1.59 9.17 30.51
CA MET A 338 -2.34 8.30 29.60
C MET A 338 -3.86 8.52 29.70
N ARG A 339 -4.36 8.86 30.89
CA ARG A 339 -5.77 9.23 31.07
C ARG A 339 -6.10 10.51 30.31
N ASP A 340 -5.25 11.53 30.41
CA ASP A 340 -5.45 12.82 29.73
C ASP A 340 -5.43 12.60 28.21
N PHE A 341 -4.47 11.81 27.70
CA PHE A 341 -4.45 11.39 26.29
C PHE A 341 -5.71 10.65 25.87
N SER A 342 -6.20 9.69 26.65
CA SER A 342 -7.38 8.89 26.30
C SER A 342 -8.70 9.69 26.27
N LYS A 343 -8.75 10.85 26.94
CA LYS A 343 -9.98 11.64 27.09
C LYS A 343 -10.02 12.87 26.20
N ASP A 344 -8.98 13.69 26.29
CA ASP A 344 -9.02 15.07 25.80
C ASP A 344 -7.96 15.33 24.71
N TYR A 345 -6.96 14.44 24.57
CA TYR A 345 -5.77 14.68 23.72
C TYR A 345 -5.36 13.46 22.89
N ALA A 346 -6.33 12.71 22.37
CA ALA A 346 -6.05 11.50 21.60
C ALA A 346 -5.24 11.78 20.32
N ASP A 347 -5.51 12.87 19.63
CA ASP A 347 -4.76 13.24 18.41
C ASP A 347 -3.30 13.57 18.73
N THR A 348 -3.04 14.30 19.84
CA THR A 348 -1.68 14.58 20.32
C THR A 348 -0.93 13.29 20.66
N TYR A 349 -1.62 12.31 21.24
CA TYR A 349 -1.05 10.99 21.51
C TYR A 349 -0.58 10.33 20.21
N PHE A 350 -1.44 10.26 19.19
CA PHE A 350 -1.06 9.63 17.91
C PHE A 350 0.09 10.36 17.20
N ILE A 351 0.13 11.70 17.23
CA ILE A 351 1.25 12.48 16.68
C ILE A 351 2.56 12.12 17.39
N ILE A 352 2.54 12.01 18.72
CA ILE A 352 3.71 11.61 19.50
C ILE A 352 4.18 10.20 19.09
N LEU A 353 3.25 9.23 18.98
CA LEU A 353 3.59 7.86 18.60
C LEU A 353 4.22 7.82 17.21
N HIS A 354 3.64 8.54 16.24
CA HIS A 354 4.17 8.63 14.88
C HIS A 354 5.59 9.21 14.88
N MET A 355 5.86 10.29 15.61
CA MET A 355 7.21 10.86 15.68
C MET A 355 8.22 9.91 16.34
N LEU A 356 7.84 9.27 17.44
CA LEU A 356 8.68 8.32 18.14
C LEU A 356 8.98 7.09 17.27
N SER A 357 8.02 6.61 16.47
CA SER A 357 8.23 5.46 15.58
C SER A 357 9.42 5.65 14.63
N GLN A 358 9.76 6.90 14.30
CA GLN A 358 10.86 7.26 13.40
C GLN A 358 12.24 7.35 14.08
N PHE A 359 12.30 7.21 15.41
CA PHE A 359 13.56 7.31 16.17
C PHE A 359 14.21 5.96 16.37
N GLU A 360 15.54 5.92 16.38
CA GLU A 360 16.29 4.78 16.91
C GLU A 360 16.26 4.77 18.45
N ASP A 361 16.55 3.63 19.08
CA ASP A 361 16.43 3.46 20.54
C ASP A 361 17.40 4.36 21.35
N ASP A 362 18.56 4.68 20.79
CA ASP A 362 19.55 5.59 21.38
C ASP A 362 19.07 7.04 21.35
N MET A 363 18.36 7.43 20.29
CA MET A 363 17.80 8.79 20.14
C MET A 363 16.76 9.12 21.20
N ILE A 364 15.99 8.12 21.66
CA ILE A 364 14.98 8.31 22.72
C ILE A 364 15.64 8.76 24.04
N GLN A 365 16.88 8.32 24.30
CA GLN A 365 17.62 8.65 25.51
C GLN A 365 18.11 10.09 25.51
N GLU A 366 18.20 10.73 24.35
CA GLU A 366 18.59 12.14 24.23
C GLU A 366 17.41 13.10 24.50
N ILE A 367 16.17 12.60 24.58
CA ILE A 367 14.99 13.43 24.83
C ILE A 367 14.96 13.85 26.30
N GLU A 368 14.97 15.16 26.55
CA GLU A 368 14.95 15.70 27.91
C GLU A 368 13.65 15.38 28.66
N LYS A 369 13.79 15.04 29.94
CA LYS A 369 12.65 14.88 30.85
C LYS A 369 11.86 16.19 30.99
N VAL A 370 10.58 16.14 30.69
CA VAL A 370 9.64 17.26 30.88
C VAL A 370 8.58 16.99 31.94
N LYS A 371 7.72 17.97 32.24
CA LYS A 371 6.57 17.74 33.12
C LYS A 371 5.61 16.73 32.47
N PRO A 372 4.98 15.82 33.24
CA PRO A 372 4.05 14.82 32.71
C PRO A 372 2.71 15.45 32.34
N LYS A 373 2.70 16.27 31.30
CA LYS A 373 1.52 16.90 30.68
C LYS A 373 1.58 16.66 29.18
N CYS A 374 0.42 16.50 28.54
CA CYS A 374 0.32 16.15 27.12
C CYS A 374 1.13 17.10 26.21
N TYR A 375 0.92 18.41 26.31
CA TYR A 375 1.62 19.38 25.46
C TYR A 375 3.11 19.55 25.79
N GLU A 376 3.48 19.47 27.07
CA GLU A 376 4.90 19.52 27.46
C GLU A 376 5.68 18.35 26.82
N LEU A 377 5.07 17.17 26.81
CA LEU A 377 5.63 15.98 26.18
C LEU A 377 5.64 16.08 24.65
N HIS A 378 4.52 16.50 24.07
CA HIS A 378 4.40 16.76 22.63
C HIS A 378 5.51 17.70 22.17
N ASP A 379 5.62 18.88 22.79
CA ASP A 379 6.57 19.90 22.36
C ASP A 379 8.02 19.43 22.52
N ALA A 380 8.33 18.63 23.55
CA ALA A 380 9.65 18.04 23.72
C ALA A 380 9.99 17.07 22.58
N ILE A 381 9.07 16.18 22.22
CA ILE A 381 9.25 15.18 21.17
C ILE A 381 9.32 15.86 19.80
N VAL A 382 8.47 16.84 19.53
CA VAL A 382 8.48 17.64 18.29
C VAL A 382 9.79 18.39 18.12
N ARG A 383 10.27 19.06 19.18
CA ARG A 383 11.56 19.77 19.15
C ARG A 383 12.71 18.81 18.85
N TYR A 384 12.74 17.67 19.54
CA TYR A 384 13.80 16.68 19.32
C TYR A 384 13.71 16.05 17.93
N HIS A 385 12.50 15.75 17.43
CA HIS A 385 12.29 15.27 16.06
C HIS A 385 12.87 16.25 15.03
N GLY A 386 12.53 17.53 15.16
CA GLY A 386 13.06 18.59 14.32
C GLY A 386 14.58 18.70 14.38
N LEU A 387 15.17 18.57 15.57
CA LEU A 387 16.63 18.52 15.75
C LEU A 387 17.24 17.31 15.05
N ALA A 388 16.70 16.12 15.24
CA ALA A 388 17.21 14.88 14.67
C ALA A 388 17.17 14.88 13.13
N VAL A 389 16.07 15.38 12.55
CA VAL A 389 15.95 15.58 11.10
C VAL A 389 16.99 16.60 10.62
N ALA A 390 17.15 17.72 11.33
CA ALA A 390 18.10 18.77 10.97
C ALA A 390 19.57 18.36 11.15
N LYS A 391 19.90 17.49 12.13
CA LYS A 391 21.26 16.97 12.37
C LYS A 391 21.85 16.32 11.11
N LYS A 392 21.01 15.71 10.27
CA LYS A 392 21.43 15.16 8.95
C LYS A 392 22.08 16.23 8.06
N ASN A 393 21.72 17.49 8.23
CA ASN A 393 22.19 18.61 7.40
C ASN A 393 23.30 19.44 8.08
N PHE A 394 23.64 19.19 9.36
CA PHE A 394 24.58 20.04 10.12
C PHE A 394 25.99 20.07 9.51
N HIS A 395 26.40 18.97 8.88
CA HIS A 395 27.71 18.84 8.25
C HIS A 395 27.81 19.58 6.90
N ILE A 396 26.70 20.11 6.37
CA ILE A 396 26.68 20.83 5.10
C ILE A 396 27.26 22.23 5.33
N ASN A 397 28.41 22.50 4.71
CA ASN A 397 28.99 23.85 4.64
C ASN A 397 28.52 24.55 3.36
N PHE A 398 28.05 25.79 3.49
CA PHE A 398 27.56 26.57 2.36
C PHE A 398 28.71 27.34 1.70
N LYS A 399 28.71 27.36 0.37
CA LYS A 399 29.65 28.13 -0.43
C LYS A 399 28.90 29.17 -1.24
N TYR A 400 29.07 30.43 -0.84
CA TYR A 400 28.45 31.56 -1.49
C TYR A 400 29.36 32.14 -2.56
N SER A 401 28.73 32.66 -3.60
CA SER A 401 29.39 33.45 -4.64
C SER A 401 29.52 34.90 -4.21
N ASP A 402 30.41 35.64 -4.87
CA ASP A 402 30.66 37.06 -4.56
C ASP A 402 29.38 37.89 -4.63
N TRP A 403 28.46 37.58 -5.55
CA TRP A 403 27.20 38.30 -5.66
C TRP A 403 26.27 38.08 -4.46
N GLN A 404 26.24 36.86 -3.89
CA GLN A 404 25.46 36.59 -2.67
C GLN A 404 26.08 37.33 -1.48
N LEU A 405 27.40 37.37 -1.41
CA LEU A 405 28.12 38.05 -0.34
C LEU A 405 27.92 39.58 -0.36
N ARG A 406 27.57 40.18 -1.52
CA ARG A 406 27.22 41.62 -1.60
C ARG A 406 25.99 41.97 -0.76
N GLY A 407 25.07 41.03 -0.53
CA GLY A 407 23.91 41.25 0.33
C GLY A 407 24.27 41.36 1.82
N CYS A 408 25.45 40.89 2.24
CA CYS A 408 25.90 40.92 3.63
C CYS A 408 26.47 42.30 4.01
N VAL A 409 25.58 43.26 4.27
CA VAL A 409 25.93 44.64 4.62
C VAL A 409 25.37 45.04 5.98
N LYS A 410 25.88 46.15 6.52
CA LYS A 410 25.25 46.83 7.66
C LYS A 410 24.24 47.85 7.11
N LYS A 411 22.96 47.63 7.36
CA LYS A 411 21.85 48.52 6.99
C LYS A 411 21.05 48.79 8.27
N GLU A 412 21.45 49.84 8.98
CA GLU A 412 20.88 50.17 10.31
C GLU A 412 19.34 50.09 10.31
N PRO A 413 18.73 49.42 11.30
CA PRO A 413 19.33 48.88 12.53
C PRO A 413 19.91 47.46 12.39
N TYR A 414 19.96 46.90 11.18
CA TYR A 414 20.31 45.51 10.92
C TYR A 414 21.75 45.32 10.45
N SER A 415 22.33 44.21 10.88
CA SER A 415 23.46 43.56 10.20
C SER A 415 22.94 42.34 9.46
N ILE A 416 23.28 42.22 8.18
CA ILE A 416 22.75 41.19 7.29
C ILE A 416 23.81 40.14 7.05
N GLN A 417 23.46 38.87 7.25
CA GLN A 417 24.40 37.76 7.20
C GLN A 417 23.82 36.57 6.43
N LEU A 418 24.70 35.68 5.98
CA LEU A 418 24.35 34.38 5.41
C LEU A 418 24.78 33.29 6.39
N PRO A 419 24.01 32.20 6.54
CA PRO A 419 24.39 31.12 7.43
C PRO A 419 25.62 30.43 6.83
N GLN A 420 26.58 29.98 7.64
CA GLN A 420 27.80 29.36 7.12
C GLN A 420 27.62 27.86 6.85
N ASN A 421 26.71 27.23 7.56
CA ASN A 421 26.47 25.80 7.52
C ASN A 421 25.03 25.45 7.95
N GLY A 422 24.66 24.18 7.77
CA GLY A 422 23.32 23.69 8.12
C GLY A 422 23.01 23.78 9.62
N ARG A 423 24.02 23.77 10.50
CA ARG A 423 23.81 23.94 11.94
C ARG A 423 23.39 25.37 12.28
N GLU A 424 24.08 26.37 11.74
CA GLU A 424 23.71 27.77 11.92
C GLU A 424 22.31 28.07 11.37
N LEU A 425 21.98 27.52 10.19
CA LEU A 425 20.63 27.64 9.63
C LEU A 425 19.56 26.99 10.53
N TYR A 426 19.88 25.89 11.20
CA TYR A 426 19.00 25.30 12.21
C TYR A 426 18.85 26.22 13.43
N GLU A 427 19.93 26.82 13.94
CA GLU A 427 19.87 27.78 15.05
C GLU A 427 19.00 29.00 14.70
N TRP A 428 19.06 29.45 13.45
CA TRP A 428 18.17 30.50 12.92
C TRP A 428 16.71 30.04 12.91
N SER A 429 16.44 28.80 12.47
CA SER A 429 15.09 28.21 12.49
C SER A 429 14.50 28.14 13.90
N GLN A 430 15.33 27.87 14.91
CA GLN A 430 14.90 27.84 16.32
C GLN A 430 14.62 29.24 16.87
N THR A 431 15.43 30.22 16.46
CA THR A 431 15.26 31.62 16.88
C THR A 431 13.95 32.20 16.32
N LEU A 432 13.68 31.95 15.04
CA LEU A 432 12.48 32.42 14.36
C LEU A 432 11.28 31.48 14.52
N GLN A 433 11.45 30.26 15.05
CA GLN A 433 10.40 29.25 15.18
C GLN A 433 9.72 28.95 13.84
N ASN A 434 10.51 28.65 12.81
CA ASN A 434 10.05 28.38 11.45
C ASN A 434 10.81 27.22 10.78
N CYS A 435 10.54 26.97 9.49
CA CYS A 435 11.02 25.78 8.76
C CYS A 435 12.40 25.94 8.09
N LEU A 436 13.19 26.95 8.46
CA LEU A 436 14.46 27.26 7.77
C LEU A 436 15.46 26.10 7.73
N SER A 437 15.43 25.20 8.70
CA SER A 437 16.32 24.03 8.74
C SER A 437 16.18 23.10 7.52
N GLY A 438 15.01 23.09 6.86
CA GLY A 438 14.75 22.32 5.63
C GLY A 438 15.47 22.87 4.39
N TYR A 439 15.97 24.11 4.43
CA TYR A 439 16.54 24.79 3.26
C TYR A 439 18.00 24.43 2.99
N ALA A 440 18.66 23.67 3.87
CA ALA A 440 20.10 23.40 3.80
C ALA A 440 20.54 22.82 2.44
N GLU A 441 19.84 21.80 1.93
CA GLU A 441 20.17 21.22 0.62
C GLU A 441 19.84 22.18 -0.54
N LEU A 442 18.80 23.02 -0.43
CA LEU A 442 18.48 24.01 -1.46
C LEU A 442 19.57 25.09 -1.55
N ILE A 443 20.08 25.55 -0.42
CA ILE A 443 21.18 26.53 -0.35
C ILE A 443 22.48 25.93 -0.89
N LYS A 444 22.83 24.72 -0.44
CA LYS A 444 24.01 23.98 -0.93
C LYS A 444 24.00 23.80 -2.45
N ASN A 445 22.83 23.47 -3.00
CA ASN A 445 22.62 23.29 -4.43
C ASN A 445 22.35 24.60 -5.19
N LYS A 446 22.53 25.77 -4.55
CA LYS A 446 22.36 27.12 -5.11
C LYS A 446 20.98 27.38 -5.74
N ARG A 447 19.94 26.70 -5.25
CA ARG A 447 18.55 26.89 -5.68
C ARG A 447 17.87 28.04 -4.96
N THR A 448 18.36 28.40 -3.78
CA THR A 448 17.86 29.52 -2.98
C THR A 448 18.98 30.11 -2.13
N THR A 449 18.78 31.31 -1.62
CA THR A 449 19.68 31.99 -0.69
C THR A 449 18.86 32.57 0.45
N VAL A 450 19.23 32.29 1.70
CA VAL A 450 18.52 32.82 2.87
C VAL A 450 19.42 33.80 3.60
N TYR A 451 19.00 35.06 3.69
CA TYR A 451 19.68 36.12 4.43
C TYR A 451 19.02 36.33 5.79
N GLY A 452 19.83 36.39 6.85
CA GLY A 452 19.39 36.73 8.20
C GLY A 452 19.64 38.19 8.52
N PHE A 453 18.62 38.88 9.03
CA PHE A 453 18.69 40.27 9.48
C PHE A 453 18.79 40.30 11.01
N PHE A 454 19.91 40.77 11.52
CA PHE A 454 20.24 40.77 12.94
C PHE A 454 20.25 42.17 13.50
N LYS A 455 19.45 42.41 14.55
CA LYS A 455 19.43 43.65 15.32
C LYS A 455 20.06 43.37 16.68
N ASP A 456 21.07 44.16 17.05
CA ASP A 456 21.84 43.97 18.28
C ASP A 456 22.39 42.52 18.46
N GLY A 457 22.74 41.87 17.34
CA GLY A 457 23.23 40.50 17.31
C GLY A 457 22.15 39.41 17.41
N ILE A 458 20.87 39.78 17.48
CA ILE A 458 19.75 38.83 17.55
C ILE A 458 19.03 38.79 16.20
N LEU A 459 18.85 37.58 15.64
CA LEU A 459 18.10 37.36 14.40
C LEU A 459 16.64 37.78 14.58
N GLN A 460 16.18 38.72 13.74
CA GLN A 460 14.80 39.22 13.75
C GLN A 460 13.99 38.73 12.55
N ILE A 461 14.63 38.65 11.38
CA ILE A 461 13.97 38.37 10.11
C ILE A 461 14.87 37.44 9.28
N ALA A 462 14.26 36.50 8.56
CA ALA A 462 14.92 35.77 7.49
C ALA A 462 14.25 36.10 6.15
N VAL A 463 15.07 36.34 5.13
CA VAL A 463 14.63 36.67 3.78
C VAL A 463 15.16 35.63 2.80
N GLU A 464 14.24 34.93 2.14
CA GLU A 464 14.54 33.97 1.09
C GLU A 464 14.58 34.67 -0.27
N ILE A 465 15.70 34.47 -0.98
CA ILE A 465 15.89 34.89 -2.37
C ILE A 465 16.01 33.68 -3.28
N ASN A 466 15.12 33.59 -4.26
CA ASN A 466 15.16 32.58 -5.32
C ASN A 466 15.00 33.28 -6.67
N ASN A 467 15.78 32.86 -7.68
CA ASN A 467 15.74 33.43 -9.04
C ASN A 467 15.76 34.97 -9.09
N ASN A 468 16.58 35.60 -8.23
CA ASN A 468 16.72 37.06 -8.15
C ASN A 468 15.39 37.76 -7.79
N GLN A 469 14.57 37.15 -6.93
CA GLN A 469 13.36 37.70 -6.34
C GLN A 469 13.28 37.33 -4.86
N ILE A 470 12.69 38.21 -4.04
CA ILE A 470 12.29 37.87 -2.68
C ILE A 470 11.07 36.95 -2.78
N VAL A 471 11.22 35.70 -2.33
CA VAL A 471 10.12 34.73 -2.28
C VAL A 471 9.38 34.85 -0.96
N GLU A 472 10.13 35.04 0.13
CA GLU A 472 9.59 35.10 1.47
C GLU A 472 10.45 36.00 2.35
N ALA A 473 9.80 36.75 3.24
CA ALA A 473 10.46 37.58 4.23
C ALA A 473 9.62 37.55 5.52
N ASN A 474 10.11 36.82 6.51
CA ASN A 474 9.31 36.49 7.70
C ASN A 474 10.07 36.77 8.99
N SER A 475 9.33 37.25 9.98
CA SER A 475 9.79 37.35 11.37
C SER A 475 9.39 36.12 12.18
N LYS A 476 9.60 36.16 13.50
CA LYS A 476 9.29 35.05 14.41
C LYS A 476 7.86 34.53 14.22
N TYR A 477 7.69 33.21 14.17
CA TYR A 477 6.42 32.51 13.88
C TYR A 477 5.82 32.82 12.50
N ASN A 478 6.65 33.13 11.51
CA ASN A 478 6.20 33.51 10.16
C ASN A 478 5.22 34.69 10.17
N GLN A 479 5.38 35.60 11.14
CA GLN A 479 4.56 36.80 11.21
C GLN A 479 4.94 37.78 10.10
N GLN A 480 3.91 38.44 9.55
CA GLN A 480 4.09 39.53 8.60
C GLN A 480 4.97 40.64 9.18
N LEU A 481 5.82 41.18 8.33
CA LEU A 481 6.72 42.26 8.68
C LEU A 481 5.96 43.58 8.80
N SER A 482 6.52 44.51 9.57
CA SER A 482 6.05 45.89 9.57
C SER A 482 6.26 46.52 8.19
N SER A 483 5.49 47.57 7.87
CA SER A 483 5.68 48.32 6.63
C SER A 483 7.11 48.89 6.54
N GLU A 484 7.66 49.36 7.67
CA GLU A 484 9.02 49.89 7.76
C GLU A 484 10.08 48.83 7.42
N ASP A 485 9.96 47.63 7.99
CA ASP A 485 10.88 46.52 7.69
C ASP A 485 10.76 46.06 6.23
N THR A 486 9.53 46.06 5.69
CA THR A 486 9.26 45.67 4.30
C THR A 486 9.89 46.65 3.31
N GLU A 487 9.77 47.95 3.55
CA GLU A 487 10.41 49.00 2.75
C GLU A 487 11.94 48.90 2.83
N LEU A 488 12.49 48.66 4.02
CA LEU A 488 13.93 48.50 4.23
C LEU A 488 14.48 47.28 3.47
N ILE A 489 13.80 46.14 3.55
CA ILE A 489 14.20 44.91 2.86
C ILE A 489 14.14 45.11 1.34
N SER A 490 13.09 45.76 0.84
CA SER A 490 12.95 46.04 -0.59
C SER A 490 14.10 46.93 -1.09
N ALA A 491 14.40 48.01 -0.37
CA ALA A 491 15.52 48.90 -0.70
C ALA A 491 16.87 48.17 -0.63
N TRP A 492 17.11 47.36 0.41
CA TRP A 492 18.33 46.54 0.52
C TRP A 492 18.49 45.59 -0.66
N PHE A 493 17.41 44.93 -1.05
CA PHE A 493 17.40 43.94 -2.12
C PHE A 493 17.77 44.59 -3.47
N ASP A 494 17.15 45.72 -3.81
CA ASP A 494 17.42 46.46 -5.05
C ASP A 494 18.85 47.02 -5.11
N GLU A 495 19.37 47.47 -3.97
CA GLU A 495 20.72 48.06 -3.87
C GLU A 495 21.83 47.01 -3.93
N ASN A 496 21.64 45.85 -3.28
CA ASN A 496 22.75 44.95 -2.94
C ASN A 496 22.64 43.54 -3.53
N VAL A 497 21.44 43.10 -3.90
CA VAL A 497 21.18 41.70 -4.30
C VAL A 497 20.74 41.58 -5.76
N VAL A 498 19.89 42.48 -6.24
CA VAL A 498 19.36 42.44 -7.61
C VAL A 498 20.50 42.50 -8.62
N GLN A 499 20.65 41.43 -9.40
CA GLN A 499 21.47 41.48 -10.61
C GLN A 499 20.74 42.35 -11.64
N LYS A 500 21.15 43.61 -11.76
CA LYS A 500 20.83 44.41 -12.94
C LYS A 500 21.47 43.69 -14.12
N ARG A 501 20.66 43.11 -15.01
CA ARG A 501 21.16 42.67 -16.31
C ARG A 501 21.72 43.93 -16.97
N ASP A 502 23.03 44.03 -17.08
CA ASP A 502 23.63 44.97 -18.01
C ASP A 502 23.09 44.58 -19.39
N MET A 503 22.12 45.34 -19.90
CA MET A 503 21.76 45.36 -21.32
C MET A 503 22.86 46.10 -22.10
N GLU A 504 24.10 45.68 -21.93
CA GLU A 504 25.26 46.10 -22.71
C GLU A 504 26.05 44.86 -23.14
N THR A 505 25.47 44.13 -24.10
CA THR A 505 26.24 43.50 -25.18
C THR A 505 25.29 43.21 -26.34
N SER A 506 24.74 44.29 -26.89
CA SER A 506 24.49 44.38 -28.32
C SER A 506 25.84 44.68 -28.98
N LEU A 507 26.21 43.90 -30.00
CA LEU A 507 27.38 44.04 -30.90
C LEU A 507 28.69 43.38 -30.45
N LEU A 508 28.83 42.08 -30.74
CA LEU A 508 29.73 41.57 -31.78
C LEU A 508 29.35 40.14 -32.20
#